data_AF-A0A2Z6RMH1-F1
#
_entry.id   AF-A0A2Z6RMH1-F1
#
_cell.length_a   1.000
_cell.length_b   1.000
_cell.length_c   1.000
_cell.angle_alpha   90.00
_cell.angle_beta   90.00
_cell.angle_gamma   90.00
#
_symmetry.space_group_name_H-M   'P 1'
#
loop_
_entity.id
_entity.type
_entity.pdbx_description
1 polymer ?
#
loop_
_entity_poly.entity_id
_entity_poly.type
_entity_poly.pdbx_seq_one_letter_code
_entity_poly.pdbx_strand_id
1 'polypeptide(L)'
;MANNQVIQVLNPHEPVAEWPDDIALTLIEQRRRHHQLFKDNTHHSDLWTRIANYIRHHHQYEILAKQCQVKWYSLKRGYKNLKRLLSRDPDADGYELRSPNWHDRKFYNELSDEFWL
;
A
#
# COMPACT_ATOMS: atom_id res chain seq x y z
N MET A 1 6.11 -30.41 -18.78
CA MET A 1 6.47 -29.84 -17.45
C MET A 1 5.38 -28.82 -17.13
N ALA A 2 4.48 -29.14 -16.21
CA ALA A 2 3.35 -28.27 -15.87
C ALA A 2 3.82 -27.19 -14.89
N ASN A 3 3.75 -25.92 -15.30
CA ASN A 3 3.97 -24.78 -14.41
C ASN A 3 2.79 -24.67 -13.46
N ASN A 4 2.92 -25.22 -12.26
CA ASN A 4 2.02 -24.94 -11.14
C ASN A 4 2.30 -23.52 -10.63
N GLN A 5 1.66 -22.52 -11.24
CA GLN A 5 1.53 -21.21 -10.61
C GLN A 5 0.50 -21.33 -9.49
N VAL A 6 0.99 -21.44 -8.26
CA VAL A 6 0.16 -21.41 -7.05
C VAL A 6 -0.44 -20.02 -6.95
N ILE A 7 -1.73 -19.88 -7.26
CA ILE A 7 -2.50 -18.66 -7.03
C ILE A 7 -2.55 -18.45 -5.51
N GLN A 8 -1.81 -17.47 -5.01
CA GLN A 8 -1.92 -17.06 -3.61
C GLN A 8 -3.22 -16.26 -3.44
N VAL A 9 -4.18 -16.87 -2.75
CA VAL A 9 -5.44 -16.22 -2.37
C VAL A 9 -5.26 -15.61 -0.99
N LEU A 10 -5.37 -14.29 -0.87
CA LEU A 10 -5.36 -13.62 0.44
C LEU A 10 -6.69 -13.85 1.16
N ASN A 11 -6.64 -14.57 2.28
CA ASN A 11 -7.78 -14.75 3.18
C ASN A 11 -8.24 -13.39 3.76
N PRO A 12 -9.53 -13.00 3.63
CA PRO A 12 -10.02 -11.69 4.09
C PRO A 12 -9.99 -11.48 5.62
N HIS A 13 -9.83 -12.55 6.40
CA HIS A 13 -9.92 -12.55 7.86
C HIS A 13 -8.59 -12.84 8.58
N GLU A 14 -7.49 -13.07 7.85
CA GLU A 14 -6.19 -13.31 8.46
C GLU A 14 -5.43 -12.01 8.74
N PRO A 15 -4.63 -11.97 9.84
CA PRO A 15 -3.78 -10.82 10.14
C PRO A 15 -2.86 -10.59 8.95
N VAL A 16 -3.07 -9.46 8.26
CA VAL A 16 -2.38 -9.00 7.04
C VAL A 16 -1.17 -9.88 6.72
N ALA A 17 -1.40 -10.98 6.00
CA ALA A 17 -0.31 -11.74 5.41
C ALA A 17 0.54 -10.71 4.67
N GLU A 18 1.84 -10.70 4.96
CA GLU A 18 2.73 -9.66 4.49
C GLU A 18 2.69 -9.67 2.97
N TRP A 19 2.00 -8.67 2.38
CA TRP A 19 1.84 -8.58 0.93
C TRP A 19 3.21 -8.75 0.29
N PRO A 20 3.36 -9.57 -0.76
CA PRO A 20 4.62 -9.66 -1.47
C PRO A 20 5.09 -8.27 -1.93
N ASP A 21 6.41 -8.06 -1.93
CA ASP A 21 6.98 -6.73 -2.15
C ASP A 21 6.63 -6.16 -3.54
N ASP A 22 6.61 -7.00 -4.57
CA ASP A 22 6.21 -6.66 -5.93
C ASP A 22 4.74 -6.24 -6.04
N ILE A 23 3.84 -6.92 -5.31
CA ILE A 23 2.43 -6.56 -5.22
C ILE A 23 2.24 -5.22 -4.50
N ALA A 24 2.96 -5.02 -3.38
CA ALA A 24 2.92 -3.77 -2.62
C ALA A 24 3.50 -2.60 -3.41
N LEU A 25 4.60 -2.81 -4.14
CA LEU A 25 5.19 -1.81 -5.03
C LEU A 25 4.21 -1.43 -6.16
N THR A 26 3.59 -2.43 -6.80
CA THR A 26 2.61 -2.19 -7.87
C THR A 26 1.41 -1.39 -7.35
N LEU A 27 0.93 -1.68 -6.13
CA LEU A 27 -0.11 -0.88 -5.49
C LEU A 27 0.33 0.58 -5.34
N ILE A 28 1.56 0.84 -4.88
CA ILE A 28 2.10 2.19 -4.71
C ILE A 28 2.16 2.92 -6.05
N GLU A 29 2.72 2.29 -7.07
CA GLU A 29 2.83 2.87 -8.42
C GLU A 29 1.45 3.18 -9.02
N GLN A 30 0.51 2.23 -8.97
CA GLN A 30 -0.83 2.46 -9.52
C GLN A 30 -1.56 3.56 -8.76
N ARG A 31 -1.39 3.64 -7.44
CA ARG A 31 -1.99 4.68 -6.63
C ARG A 31 -1.41 6.06 -6.91
N ARG A 32 -0.11 6.14 -7.23
CA ARG A 32 0.59 7.33 -7.71
C ARG A 32 0.07 7.77 -9.07
N ARG A 33 -0.04 6.85 -10.05
CA ARG A 33 -0.57 7.13 -11.41
C ARG A 33 -1.99 7.71 -11.39
N HIS A 34 -2.84 7.27 -10.46
CA HIS A 34 -4.21 7.76 -10.33
C HIS A 34 -4.35 8.90 -9.30
N HIS A 35 -3.25 9.51 -8.83
CA HIS A 35 -3.28 10.45 -7.72
C HIS A 35 -4.32 11.56 -7.90
N GLN A 36 -4.26 12.28 -9.02
CA GLN A 36 -5.13 13.43 -9.29
C GLN A 36 -6.61 13.04 -9.22
N LEU A 37 -6.99 11.88 -9.76
CA LEU A 37 -8.38 11.39 -9.73
C LEU A 37 -8.88 11.15 -8.30
N PHE A 38 -8.00 10.66 -7.42
CA PHE A 38 -8.35 10.53 -6.01
C PHE A 38 -8.44 11.88 -5.30
N LYS A 39 -7.61 12.86 -5.69
CA LYS A 39 -7.63 14.22 -5.14
C LYS A 39 -8.90 14.98 -5.56
N ASP A 40 -9.33 14.79 -6.80
CA ASP A 40 -10.55 15.39 -7.36
C ASP A 40 -11.85 14.77 -6.80
N ASN A 41 -11.72 13.87 -5.82
CA ASN A 41 -12.84 13.21 -5.14
C ASN A 41 -13.81 12.49 -6.08
N THR A 42 -13.27 11.93 -7.17
CA THR A 42 -14.01 11.03 -8.06
C THR A 42 -14.37 9.72 -7.35
N HIS A 43 -15.19 8.86 -7.95
CA HIS A 43 -15.63 7.59 -7.37
C HIS A 43 -14.44 6.69 -6.94
N HIS A 44 -13.98 6.82 -5.69
CA HIS A 44 -12.81 6.11 -5.17
C HIS A 44 -12.99 4.59 -5.20
N SER A 45 -14.22 4.10 -5.06
CA SER A 45 -14.56 2.67 -5.20
C SER A 45 -14.09 2.10 -6.54
N ASP A 46 -14.28 2.86 -7.61
CA ASP A 46 -14.01 2.42 -8.97
C ASP A 46 -12.51 2.45 -9.24
N LEU A 47 -11.82 3.46 -8.69
CA LEU A 47 -10.37 3.53 -8.73
C LEU A 47 -9.72 2.37 -7.98
N TRP A 48 -10.21 2.01 -6.78
CA TRP A 48 -9.70 0.85 -6.06
C TRP A 48 -9.97 -0.46 -6.80
N THR A 49 -11.13 -0.58 -7.44
CA THR A 49 -11.46 -1.73 -8.30
C THR A 49 -10.53 -1.82 -9.50
N ARG A 50 -10.25 -0.69 -10.15
CA ARG A 50 -9.31 -0.60 -11.27
C ARG A 50 -7.90 -1.03 -10.86
N ILE A 51 -7.41 -0.57 -9.71
CA ILE A 51 -6.10 -0.93 -9.17
C ILE A 51 -6.05 -2.43 -8.86
N ALA A 52 -7.07 -2.98 -8.17
CA ALA A 52 -7.12 -4.40 -7.86
C ALA A 52 -7.11 -5.26 -9.13
N ASN A 53 -7.92 -4.92 -10.13
CA ASN A 53 -7.92 -5.63 -11.42
C ASN A 53 -6.55 -5.55 -12.11
N TYR A 54 -5.89 -4.40 -12.08
CA TYR A 54 -4.54 -4.26 -12.64
C TYR A 54 -3.56 -5.24 -12.00
N ILE A 55 -3.55 -5.32 -10.65
CA ILE A 55 -2.68 -6.24 -9.90
C ILE A 55 -3.01 -7.69 -10.24
N ARG A 56 -4.29 -8.07 -10.24
CA ARG A 56 -4.74 -9.42 -10.60
C ARG A 56 -4.23 -9.83 -11.98
N HIS A 57 -4.38 -8.97 -12.97
CA HIS A 57 -3.97 -9.25 -14.34
C HIS A 57 -2.45 -9.35 -14.51
N HIS A 58 -1.67 -8.43 -13.90
CA HIS A 58 -0.22 -8.39 -14.10
C HIS A 58 0.55 -9.42 -13.27
N HIS A 59 0.03 -9.78 -12.10
CA HIS A 59 0.72 -10.64 -11.15
C HIS A 59 0.07 -12.01 -10.96
N GLN A 60 -1.06 -12.28 -11.63
CA GLN A 60 -1.87 -13.50 -11.40
C GLN A 60 -2.22 -13.67 -9.91
N TYR A 61 -2.42 -12.56 -9.20
CA TYR A 61 -2.55 -12.51 -7.75
C TYR A 61 -3.97 -12.07 -7.36
N GLU A 62 -4.71 -12.93 -6.66
CA GLU A 62 -6.10 -12.67 -6.32
C GLU A 62 -6.23 -11.67 -5.18
N ILE A 63 -6.84 -10.51 -5.48
CA ILE A 63 -6.90 -9.39 -4.56
C ILE A 63 -8.16 -8.55 -4.76
N LEU A 64 -8.74 -8.10 -3.66
CA LEU A 64 -9.94 -7.29 -3.64
C LEU A 64 -9.60 -5.80 -3.54
N ALA A 65 -10.45 -4.95 -4.14
CA ALA A 65 -10.37 -3.50 -4.02
C ALA A 65 -10.26 -3.02 -2.57
N LYS A 66 -11.00 -3.66 -1.66
CA LYS A 66 -10.96 -3.34 -0.23
C LYS A 66 -9.60 -3.65 0.40
N GLN A 67 -8.95 -4.74 -0.01
CA GLN A 67 -7.62 -5.11 0.47
C GLN A 67 -6.58 -4.08 0.00
N CYS A 68 -6.64 -3.64 -1.26
CA CYS A 68 -5.81 -2.55 -1.79
C CYS A 68 -5.96 -1.26 -0.96
N GLN A 69 -7.20 -0.88 -0.66
CA GLN A 69 -7.50 0.30 0.15
C GLN A 69 -6.90 0.17 1.57
N VAL A 70 -7.13 -0.95 2.26
CA VAL A 70 -6.63 -1.18 3.63
C VAL A 70 -5.10 -1.17 3.64
N LYS A 71 -4.47 -1.87 2.70
CA LYS A 71 -3.01 -1.92 2.59
C LYS A 71 -2.43 -0.52 2.33
N TRP A 72 -3.03 0.25 1.42
CA TRP A 72 -2.61 1.62 1.14
C TRP A 72 -2.62 2.51 2.39
N TYR A 73 -3.69 2.45 3.19
CA TYR A 73 -3.75 3.23 4.43
C TYR A 73 -2.72 2.77 5.48
N SER A 74 -2.44 1.46 5.52
CA SER A 74 -1.37 0.93 6.38
C SER A 74 0.01 1.47 5.97
N LEU A 75 0.34 1.43 4.68
CA LEU A 75 1.58 1.99 4.11
C LEU A 75 1.71 3.48 4.39
N LYS A 76 0.64 4.26 4.14
CA LYS A 76 0.60 5.69 4.43
C LYS A 76 0.80 6.00 5.92
N ARG A 77 0.22 5.21 6.82
CA ARG A 77 0.43 5.34 8.27
C ARG A 77 1.88 5.02 8.65
N GLY A 78 2.45 3.96 8.07
CA GLY A 78 3.84 3.55 8.23
C GLY A 78 4.83 4.64 7.84
N TYR A 79 4.67 5.20 6.64
CA TYR A 79 5.48 6.33 6.19
C TYR A 79 5.40 7.52 7.14
N LYS A 80 4.20 7.94 7.54
CA LYS A 80 4.03 9.09 8.47
C LYS A 80 4.73 8.84 9.81
N ASN A 81 4.66 7.61 10.31
CA ASN A 81 5.33 7.20 11.53
C ASN A 81 6.86 7.29 11.39
N LEU A 82 7.43 6.74 10.31
CA LEU A 82 8.86 6.83 10.04
C LEU A 82 9.33 8.28 9.82
N LYS A 83 8.56 9.08 9.09
CA LYS A 83 8.88 10.49 8.86
C LYS A 83 9.03 11.24 10.18
N ARG A 84 8.11 11.03 11.12
CA ARG A 84 8.15 11.62 12.47
C ARG A 84 9.34 11.15 13.30
N LEU A 85 9.63 9.84 13.26
CA LEU A 85 10.78 9.26 13.94
C LEU A 85 12.10 9.85 13.41
N LEU A 86 12.20 10.09 12.11
CA LEU A 86 13.38 10.66 11.47
C LEU A 86 13.50 12.18 11.67
N SER A 87 12.38 12.91 11.73
CA SER A 87 12.40 14.37 11.91
C SER A 87 12.72 14.83 13.34
N ARG A 88 12.82 13.91 14.32
CA ARG A 88 12.98 14.23 15.75
C ARG A 88 11.98 15.31 16.21
N ASP A 89 10.76 15.23 15.70
CA ASP A 89 9.73 16.25 15.95
C ASP A 89 9.35 16.24 17.44
N PRO A 90 9.66 17.30 18.21
CA PRO A 90 9.38 17.35 19.64
C PRO A 90 7.88 17.36 19.96
N ASP A 91 7.02 17.72 18.99
CA ASP A 91 5.55 17.67 19.13
C ASP A 91 4.98 16.28 18.84
N ALA A 92 5.82 15.27 18.57
CA ALA A 92 5.40 13.88 18.42
C ALA A 92 4.96 13.23 19.74
N ASP A 93 5.17 13.90 20.88
CA ASP A 93 4.90 13.42 22.25
C ASP A 93 3.42 13.03 22.51
N GLY A 94 2.49 13.44 21.63
CA GLY A 94 1.08 13.08 21.70
C GLY A 94 0.64 11.90 20.82
N TYR A 95 1.53 11.30 20.01
CA TYR A 95 1.20 10.19 19.13
C TYR A 95 1.95 8.92 19.54
N GLU A 96 1.25 7.80 19.72
CA GLU A 96 1.88 6.48 19.87
C GLU A 96 2.70 6.16 18.62
N LEU A 97 4.00 6.43 18.69
CA LEU A 97 4.97 6.03 17.69
C LEU A 97 5.16 4.52 17.80
N ARG A 98 4.83 3.80 16.73
CA ARG A 98 5.04 2.35 16.69
C ARG A 98 6.41 2.03 16.11
N SER A 99 6.97 0.89 16.47
CA SER A 99 8.13 0.33 15.76
C SER A 99 7.78 0.11 14.28
N PRO A 100 8.57 0.67 13.33
CA PRO A 100 8.34 0.47 11.90
C PRO A 100 8.49 -1.00 11.51
N ASN A 101 7.54 -1.53 10.74
CA ASN A 101 7.64 -2.87 10.16
C ASN A 101 8.56 -2.88 8.91
N TRP A 102 8.75 -4.06 8.31
CA TRP A 102 9.57 -4.23 7.11
C TRP A 102 9.11 -3.33 5.95
N HIS A 103 7.84 -3.36 5.59
CA HIS A 103 7.28 -2.54 4.53
C HIS A 103 7.38 -1.04 4.78
N ASP A 104 7.21 -0.60 6.03
CA ASP A 104 7.36 0.81 6.40
C ASP A 104 8.75 1.29 5.98
N ARG A 105 9.80 0.51 6.30
CA ARG A 105 11.20 0.84 5.98
C ARG A 105 11.49 0.68 4.50
N LYS A 106 11.08 -0.44 3.90
CA LYS A 106 11.37 -0.79 2.51
C LYS A 106 10.78 0.20 1.52
N PHE A 107 9.53 0.59 1.72
CA PHE A 107 8.82 1.52 0.85
C PHE A 107 8.86 2.96 1.34
N TYR A 108 9.68 3.28 2.36
CA TYR A 108 9.79 4.64 2.86
C TYR A 108 10.14 5.60 1.73
N ASN A 109 11.17 5.27 0.93
CA ASN A 109 11.63 6.12 -0.17
C ASN A 109 10.61 6.22 -1.31
N GLU A 110 9.98 5.10 -1.68
CA GLU A 110 8.90 5.05 -2.69
C GLU A 110 7.68 5.90 -2.30
N LEU A 111 7.46 6.05 -1.00
CA LEU A 111 6.44 6.92 -0.44
C LEU A 111 6.99 8.33 -0.15
N SER A 112 8.32 8.53 -0.23
CA SER A 112 9.02 9.77 0.13
C SER A 112 9.25 10.76 -0.99
N ASP A 113 9.24 10.30 -2.25
CA ASP A 113 9.50 11.08 -3.48
C ASP A 113 8.41 12.14 -3.74
N GLU A 114 8.08 12.91 -2.71
CA GLU A 114 6.97 13.83 -2.55
C GLU A 114 5.63 13.10 -2.40
N PHE A 115 4.99 13.25 -1.24
CA PHE A 115 3.79 12.47 -0.97
C PHE A 115 2.74 12.66 -2.04
N TRP A 116 2.68 13.77 -2.79
CA TRP A 116 1.76 14.08 -3.91
C TRP A 116 2.06 15.45 -4.62
N LEU A 117 3.07 15.60 -5.49
CA LEU A 117 3.01 16.69 -6.50
C LEU A 117 2.07 16.30 -7.64
#